data_AF-A0AAW5IH27-F1
#
_entry.id   AF-A0AAW5IH27-F1
#
_cell.length_a   1.000
_cell.length_b   1.000
_cell.length_c   1.000
_cell.angle_alpha   90.00
_cell.angle_beta   90.00
_cell.angle_gamma   90.00
#
_symmetry.space_group_name_H-M   'P 1'
#
loop_
_entity.id
_entity.type
_entity.pdbx_description
1 polymer ?
#
loop_
_entity_poly.entity_id
_entity_poly.type
_entity_poly.pdbx_seq_one_letter_code
_entity_poly.pdbx_strand_id
1 'polypeptide(L)'
;MKKRNDSKITMAALMMMAAMAMTSCASSKKINGDSNASKDSEMGKNEEDLDNSYLVLSDAQQDIVKKNNAFALRLFNKVTDMESKVISPMSVSYLMGMLANGADGITQQEILKAIGCEGVSVNDLNELYKAMLLTANKQDKQTTVNIANYIAVNKNFQLNKDFCQKVSDSYLAGIESLDFTSSKSTDRINGWCKEKTNGMIPRIIDQVSADAVSYLMNAIYFKGTWQNKFNAKDTKLENFRGYTRDIQKVEMMHQVKKLFYAENKDFKAVDLPYGNGSYRMLVLLPNEGKNIQEMMKGLDEEKLNQISQNMENCMVNLKLPKFTIEQELPLNAIISDLGAPSMFVAGKANFSHFADGNFFVSKMLQKAKIEVNEQGTKAAAVTAAVMLTAMAPEETRNVEFIADRPFVYMIQDSQSGGILFMGQYCGRN
;
A
#
# COMPACT_ATOMS: atom_id res chain seq x y z
N MET A 1 -17.14 -73.84 42.01
CA MET A 1 -18.35 -74.21 41.21
C MET A 1 -18.57 -73.19 40.10
N LYS A 2 -19.50 -73.46 39.16
CA LYS A 2 -20.13 -72.60 38.10
C LYS A 2 -20.00 -71.06 38.27
N LYS A 3 -20.04 -70.19 37.25
CA LYS A 3 -20.04 -70.18 35.74
C LYS A 3 -19.83 -68.69 35.36
N ARG A 4 -19.03 -68.27 34.36
CA ARG A 4 -19.28 -68.22 32.90
C ARG A 4 -20.53 -67.45 32.43
N ASN A 5 -20.31 -66.25 31.89
CA ASN A 5 -20.73 -65.71 30.57
C ASN A 5 -20.00 -64.35 30.38
N ASP A 6 -19.43 -63.98 29.23
CA ASP A 6 -20.01 -63.71 27.88
C ASP A 6 -20.94 -62.47 27.91
N SER A 7 -20.96 -61.50 26.98
CA SER A 7 -20.37 -61.32 25.63
C SER A 7 -20.62 -59.83 25.19
N LYS A 8 -19.96 -59.10 24.26
CA LYS A 8 -18.82 -59.22 23.30
C LYS A 8 -18.61 -57.82 22.60
N ILE A 9 -17.66 -57.70 21.63
CA ILE A 9 -17.70 -56.82 20.42
C ILE A 9 -17.45 -55.29 20.63
N THR A 10 -16.63 -54.56 19.84
CA THR A 10 -15.59 -54.91 18.83
C THR A 10 -14.53 -53.81 18.71
N MET A 11 -13.30 -54.22 18.41
CA MET A 11 -12.28 -53.39 17.74
C MET A 11 -11.51 -54.28 16.76
N ALA A 12 -11.42 -53.88 15.49
CA ALA A 12 -10.63 -54.52 14.44
C ALA A 12 -9.94 -53.39 13.64
N ALA A 13 -8.65 -53.39 13.31
CA ALA A 13 -7.69 -54.47 12.96
C ALA A 13 -7.92 -55.07 11.57
N LEU A 14 -6.95 -54.88 10.66
CA LEU A 14 -6.01 -55.89 10.16
C LEU A 14 -4.77 -55.11 9.62
N MET A 15 -3.50 -55.45 9.87
CA MET A 15 -2.68 -56.61 9.41
C MET A 15 -2.31 -56.55 7.90
N MET A 16 -1.13 -56.98 7.43
CA MET A 16 0.13 -57.44 8.08
C MET A 16 1.30 -57.48 7.05
N MET A 17 2.52 -57.71 7.56
CA MET A 17 3.63 -58.59 7.08
C MET A 17 3.63 -59.17 5.64
N ALA A 18 4.77 -59.49 5.01
CA ALA A 18 6.20 -59.16 5.22
C ALA A 18 7.08 -59.80 4.10
N ALA A 19 8.39 -59.53 4.15
CA ALA A 19 9.50 -60.44 3.80
C ALA A 19 9.84 -60.79 2.33
N MET A 20 11.04 -60.33 1.94
CA MET A 20 12.15 -61.09 1.33
C MET A 20 12.17 -61.45 -0.19
N ALA A 21 13.16 -60.82 -0.85
CA ALA A 21 14.30 -61.46 -1.52
C ALA A 21 14.22 -61.98 -3.00
N MET A 22 14.92 -61.22 -3.85
CA MET A 22 16.05 -61.68 -4.71
C MET A 22 15.84 -62.32 -6.10
N THR A 23 16.83 -62.05 -6.96
CA THR A 23 17.30 -62.81 -8.16
C THR A 23 16.38 -62.98 -9.39
N SER A 24 16.50 -62.00 -10.30
CA SER A 24 16.96 -62.17 -11.70
C SER A 24 16.96 -63.59 -12.34
N CYS A 25 16.30 -63.72 -13.49
CA CYS A 25 16.81 -64.51 -14.63
C CYS A 25 16.24 -63.97 -15.98
N ALA A 26 16.74 -64.45 -17.13
CA ALA A 26 16.67 -63.69 -18.41
C ALA A 26 16.24 -64.50 -19.66
N SER A 27 16.14 -63.79 -20.81
CA SER A 27 15.93 -64.29 -22.20
C SER A 27 14.47 -64.66 -22.58
N SER A 28 14.02 -64.58 -23.85
CA SER A 28 14.73 -64.28 -25.11
C SER A 28 13.81 -63.81 -26.27
N LYS A 29 14.35 -63.00 -27.22
CA LYS A 29 14.13 -62.95 -28.71
C LYS A 29 12.68 -62.91 -29.30
N LYS A 30 12.37 -62.22 -30.42
CA LYS A 30 13.09 -61.70 -31.62
C LYS A 30 12.40 -60.37 -32.08
N ILE A 31 13.09 -59.32 -32.56
CA ILE A 31 13.40 -59.00 -34.00
C ILE A 31 12.13 -58.96 -34.88
N ASN A 32 11.76 -57.88 -35.61
CA ASN A 32 12.57 -56.90 -36.37
C ASN A 32 11.87 -55.50 -36.52
N GLY A 33 12.60 -54.43 -36.85
CA GLY A 33 12.04 -53.11 -37.24
C GLY A 33 12.93 -51.92 -36.85
N ASP A 34 13.21 -51.01 -37.77
CA ASP A 34 14.41 -50.13 -37.72
C ASP A 34 14.14 -48.63 -37.43
N SER A 35 15.24 -47.91 -37.15
CA SER A 35 15.44 -46.44 -37.18
C SER A 35 14.98 -45.53 -36.01
N ASN A 36 15.95 -45.23 -35.14
CA ASN A 36 16.25 -43.97 -34.44
C ASN A 36 15.15 -42.88 -34.27
N ALA A 37 14.68 -42.74 -33.03
CA ALA A 37 14.40 -41.42 -32.43
C ALA A 37 14.72 -41.47 -30.93
N SER A 38 15.71 -40.70 -30.48
CA SER A 38 16.12 -40.67 -29.06
C SER A 38 15.02 -40.03 -28.20
N LYS A 39 14.45 -40.78 -27.27
CA LYS A 39 13.63 -40.26 -26.17
C LYS A 39 14.39 -40.38 -24.86
N ASP A 40 15.00 -39.27 -24.44
CA ASP A 40 15.49 -39.12 -23.07
C ASP A 40 14.34 -38.84 -22.08
N SER A 41 14.66 -39.01 -20.81
CA SER A 41 13.75 -39.13 -19.65
C SER A 41 12.66 -38.06 -19.50
N GLU A 42 11.47 -38.51 -19.09
CA GLU A 42 10.45 -37.66 -18.48
C GLU A 42 10.93 -37.10 -17.12
N MET A 43 11.51 -35.90 -17.11
CA MET A 43 11.74 -35.12 -15.90
C MET A 43 11.72 -33.63 -16.23
N GLY A 44 10.58 -32.95 -15.99
CA GLY A 44 10.42 -31.56 -16.41
C GLY A 44 8.98 -31.04 -16.38
N LYS A 45 8.29 -31.16 -15.23
CA LYS A 45 7.03 -30.43 -14.95
C LYS A 45 6.96 -30.09 -13.46
N ASN A 46 7.20 -28.81 -13.13
CA ASN A 46 6.72 -28.05 -11.96
C ASN A 46 7.54 -26.75 -11.72
N GLU A 47 7.90 -26.00 -12.78
CA GLU A 47 8.60 -24.69 -12.67
C GLU A 47 7.92 -23.55 -13.46
N GLU A 48 6.60 -23.65 -13.68
CA GLU A 48 5.79 -22.60 -14.33
C GLU A 48 4.69 -22.07 -13.39
N ASP A 49 5.06 -21.32 -12.33
CA ASP A 49 4.12 -20.43 -11.62
C ASP A 49 4.81 -19.32 -10.78
N LEU A 50 5.91 -18.77 -11.31
CA LEU A 50 6.68 -17.66 -10.70
C LEU A 50 6.76 -16.42 -11.60
N ASP A 51 5.72 -16.15 -12.39
CA ASP A 51 5.56 -14.88 -13.13
C ASP A 51 5.16 -13.73 -12.18
N ASN A 52 6.11 -13.36 -11.32
CA ASN A 52 5.98 -12.27 -10.38
C ASN A 52 6.23 -10.94 -11.10
N SER A 53 5.30 -10.57 -12.00
CA SER A 53 5.38 -9.39 -12.89
C SER A 53 5.86 -8.11 -12.19
N TYR A 54 7.15 -7.81 -12.36
CA TYR A 54 7.81 -6.63 -11.79
C TYR A 54 7.35 -5.36 -12.52
N LEU A 55 7.14 -4.28 -11.77
CA LEU A 55 6.75 -2.98 -12.29
C LEU A 55 7.97 -2.27 -12.87
N VAL A 56 8.24 -2.51 -14.15
CA VAL A 56 9.30 -1.81 -14.90
C VAL A 56 8.74 -0.48 -15.42
N LEU A 57 9.25 0.64 -14.89
CA LEU A 57 8.89 1.98 -15.31
C LEU A 57 9.97 2.61 -16.21
N SER A 58 9.57 3.27 -17.28
CA SER A 58 10.47 4.10 -18.11
C SER A 58 10.98 5.33 -17.35
N ASP A 59 12.06 5.96 -17.81
CA ASP A 59 12.62 7.16 -17.16
C ASP A 59 11.59 8.30 -17.03
N ALA A 60 10.72 8.45 -18.03
CA ALA A 60 9.62 9.42 -18.00
C ALA A 60 8.54 9.05 -16.96
N GLN A 61 8.20 7.76 -16.84
CA GLN A 61 7.29 7.28 -15.80
C GLN A 61 7.90 7.44 -14.40
N GLN A 62 9.20 7.21 -14.23
CA GLN A 62 9.91 7.46 -12.98
C GLN A 62 9.91 8.94 -12.61
N ASP A 63 10.20 9.86 -13.55
CA ASP A 63 10.10 11.32 -13.33
C ASP A 63 8.69 11.75 -12.87
N ILE A 64 7.64 11.16 -13.43
CA ILE A 64 6.27 11.38 -12.95
C ILE A 64 6.08 10.84 -11.52
N VAL A 65 6.65 9.70 -11.14
CA VAL A 65 6.62 9.23 -9.73
C VAL A 65 7.38 10.20 -8.80
N LYS A 66 8.51 10.78 -9.23
CA LYS A 66 9.21 11.83 -8.48
C LYS A 66 8.34 13.07 -8.28
N LYS A 67 7.66 13.54 -9.33
CA LYS A 67 6.67 14.64 -9.25
C LYS A 67 5.54 14.33 -8.27
N ASN A 68 5.01 13.11 -8.29
CA ASN A 68 4.02 12.63 -7.31
C ASN A 68 4.58 12.61 -5.86
N ASN A 69 5.86 12.25 -5.67
CA ASN A 69 6.52 12.30 -4.35
C ASN A 69 6.76 13.74 -3.87
N ALA A 70 7.10 14.68 -4.76
CA ALA A 70 7.16 16.11 -4.44
C ALA A 70 5.77 16.70 -4.12
N PHE A 71 4.71 16.22 -4.78
CA PHE A 71 3.33 16.50 -4.38
C PHE A 71 2.98 15.89 -3.01
N ALA A 72 3.43 14.66 -2.71
CA ALA A 72 3.20 14.00 -1.43
C ALA A 72 3.71 14.83 -0.24
N LEU A 73 4.91 15.39 -0.35
CA LEU A 73 5.48 16.28 0.66
C LEU A 73 4.65 17.58 0.81
N ARG A 74 4.23 18.20 -0.28
CA ARG A 74 3.38 19.42 -0.25
C ARG A 74 2.00 19.15 0.35
N LEU A 75 1.37 18.04 -0.01
CA LEU A 75 0.08 17.60 0.51
C LEU A 75 0.16 17.27 2.00
N PHE A 76 1.19 16.54 2.43
CA PHE A 76 1.42 16.23 3.83
C PHE A 76 1.61 17.50 4.68
N ASN A 77 2.43 18.44 4.20
CA ASN A 77 2.64 19.73 4.86
C ASN A 77 1.36 20.59 4.97
N LYS A 78 0.32 20.33 4.17
CA LYS A 78 -1.00 20.99 4.29
C LYS A 78 -1.95 20.31 5.29
N VAL A 79 -1.70 19.06 5.70
CA VAL A 79 -2.52 18.32 6.68
C VAL A 79 -1.81 18.06 8.02
N THR A 80 -0.57 18.49 8.16
CA THR A 80 0.25 18.30 9.37
C THR A 80 -0.22 19.23 10.49
N ASP A 81 -0.72 18.66 11.59
CA ASP A 81 -1.06 19.37 12.82
C ASP A 81 -0.35 18.74 14.04
N MET A 82 -1.03 18.64 15.20
CA MET A 82 -0.50 18.06 16.45
C MET A 82 -1.02 16.64 16.75
N GLU A 83 -1.84 16.06 15.88
CA GLU A 83 -2.47 14.75 16.06
C GLU A 83 -1.81 13.67 15.20
N SER A 84 -2.16 12.40 15.44
CA SER A 84 -1.79 11.30 14.55
C SER A 84 -2.64 11.38 13.28
N LYS A 85 -2.01 11.36 12.10
CA LYS A 85 -2.69 11.52 10.80
C LYS A 85 -2.18 10.50 9.79
N VAL A 86 -3.05 10.11 8.86
CA VAL A 86 -2.69 9.30 7.69
C VAL A 86 -3.34 9.86 6.42
N ILE A 87 -2.57 9.90 5.33
CA ILE A 87 -3.04 10.21 3.98
C ILE A 87 -2.43 9.25 2.97
N SER A 88 -3.01 9.17 1.77
CA SER A 88 -2.44 8.49 0.61
C SER A 88 -2.27 9.49 -0.54
N PRO A 89 -1.08 10.10 -0.69
CA PRO A 89 -0.86 11.10 -1.72
C PRO A 89 -0.98 10.55 -3.14
N MET A 90 -0.49 9.33 -3.39
CA MET A 90 -0.65 8.67 -4.69
C MET A 90 -2.13 8.47 -5.06
N SER A 91 -2.98 8.13 -4.09
CA SER A 91 -4.43 8.08 -4.31
C SER A 91 -5.06 9.43 -4.64
N VAL A 92 -4.57 10.53 -4.04
CA VAL A 92 -5.02 11.87 -4.41
C VAL A 92 -4.54 12.21 -5.82
N SER A 93 -3.32 11.84 -6.19
CA SER A 93 -2.82 11.95 -7.56
C SER A 93 -3.69 11.18 -8.57
N TYR A 94 -4.19 9.99 -8.21
CA TYR A 94 -5.16 9.24 -9.04
C TYR A 94 -6.47 10.03 -9.22
N LEU A 95 -7.03 10.61 -8.15
CA LEU A 95 -8.23 11.47 -8.26
C LEU A 95 -7.98 12.68 -9.18
N MET A 96 -6.81 13.29 -9.09
CA MET A 96 -6.41 14.43 -9.94
C MET A 96 -6.20 14.01 -11.40
N GLY A 97 -5.59 12.86 -11.66
CA GLY A 97 -5.45 12.29 -13.00
C GLY A 97 -6.79 11.98 -13.66
N MET A 98 -7.75 11.43 -12.91
CA MET A 98 -9.13 11.27 -13.40
C MET A 98 -9.74 12.61 -13.80
N LEU A 99 -9.62 13.65 -12.97
CA LEU A 99 -10.13 14.98 -13.29
C LEU A 99 -9.44 15.58 -14.53
N ALA A 100 -8.13 15.39 -14.70
CA ALA A 100 -7.39 15.87 -15.87
C ALA A 100 -7.89 15.30 -17.20
N ASN A 101 -8.48 14.10 -17.23
CA ASN A 101 -9.09 13.52 -18.44
C ASN A 101 -10.42 14.18 -18.83
N GLY A 102 -11.14 14.76 -17.88
CA GLY A 102 -12.41 15.44 -18.14
C GLY A 102 -12.28 16.97 -18.22
N ALA A 103 -11.18 17.51 -17.70
CA ALA A 103 -10.89 18.94 -17.66
C ALA A 103 -10.22 19.46 -18.93
N ASP A 104 -10.39 20.75 -19.20
CA ASP A 104 -9.75 21.46 -20.31
C ASP A 104 -9.29 22.87 -19.88
N GLY A 105 -8.39 23.49 -20.66
CA GLY A 105 -7.87 24.84 -20.45
C GLY A 105 -7.24 25.07 -19.07
N ILE A 106 -7.58 26.19 -18.44
CA ILE A 106 -7.05 26.58 -17.12
C ILE A 106 -7.32 25.49 -16.06
N THR A 107 -8.48 24.83 -16.09
CA THR A 107 -8.81 23.79 -15.10
C THR A 107 -7.90 22.58 -15.22
N GLN A 108 -7.58 22.12 -16.44
CA GLN A 108 -6.61 21.04 -16.64
C GLN A 108 -5.19 21.46 -16.23
N GLN A 109 -4.78 22.68 -16.59
CA GLN A 109 -3.46 23.24 -16.24
C GLN A 109 -3.29 23.34 -14.71
N GLU A 110 -4.30 23.85 -14.01
CA GLU A 110 -4.36 23.91 -12.54
C GLU A 110 -4.25 22.51 -11.90
N ILE A 111 -5.00 21.53 -12.40
CA ILE A 111 -4.96 20.14 -11.91
C ILE A 111 -3.56 19.54 -12.03
N LEU A 112 -2.95 19.65 -13.22
CA LEU A 112 -1.60 19.14 -13.49
C LEU A 112 -0.55 19.88 -12.64
N LYS A 113 -0.69 21.20 -12.49
CA LYS A 113 0.15 22.04 -11.63
C LYS A 113 0.07 21.64 -10.16
N ALA A 114 -1.13 21.40 -9.64
CA ALA A 114 -1.32 21.01 -8.25
C ALA A 114 -0.53 19.74 -7.90
N ILE A 115 -0.50 18.74 -8.78
CA ILE A 115 0.28 17.49 -8.61
C ILE A 115 1.74 17.58 -9.10
N GLY A 116 2.20 18.73 -9.61
CA GLY A 116 3.58 18.92 -10.09
C GLY A 116 3.87 18.34 -11.48
N CYS A 117 2.84 17.97 -12.24
CA CYS A 117 2.93 17.35 -13.56
C CYS A 117 2.69 18.36 -14.70
N GLU A 118 3.11 19.62 -14.52
CA GLU A 118 3.11 20.61 -15.61
C GLU A 118 3.93 20.11 -16.80
N GLY A 119 3.36 20.17 -18.01
CA GLY A 119 4.01 19.68 -19.24
C GLY A 119 4.01 18.16 -19.44
N VAL A 120 3.52 17.37 -18.48
CA VAL A 120 3.28 15.92 -18.67
C VAL A 120 1.94 15.74 -19.39
N SER A 121 1.83 14.81 -20.35
CA SER A 121 0.54 14.57 -21.00
C SER A 121 -0.39 13.75 -20.09
N VAL A 122 -1.69 13.96 -20.23
CA VAL A 122 -2.70 13.18 -19.51
C VAL A 122 -2.63 11.68 -19.89
N ASN A 123 -2.12 11.34 -21.08
CA ASN A 123 -1.90 9.93 -21.46
C ASN A 123 -0.75 9.29 -20.70
N ASP A 124 0.38 9.98 -20.50
CA ASP A 124 1.53 9.44 -19.75
C ASP A 124 1.14 9.17 -18.28
N LEU A 125 0.34 10.07 -17.70
CA LEU A 125 -0.27 9.90 -16.38
C LEU A 125 -1.21 8.68 -16.34
N ASN A 126 -2.09 8.54 -17.34
CA ASN A 126 -3.00 7.40 -17.45
C ASN A 126 -2.23 6.06 -17.52
N GLU A 127 -1.15 6.00 -18.29
CA GLU A 127 -0.36 4.77 -18.45
C GLU A 127 0.41 4.41 -17.17
N LEU A 128 1.06 5.39 -16.52
CA LEU A 128 1.71 5.16 -15.23
C LEU A 128 0.69 4.70 -14.17
N TYR A 129 -0.38 5.46 -13.97
CA TYR A 129 -1.33 5.19 -12.89
C TYR A 129 -2.05 3.85 -13.12
N LYS A 130 -2.32 3.48 -14.38
CA LYS A 130 -2.81 2.15 -14.75
C LYS A 130 -1.82 1.04 -14.39
N ALA A 131 -0.53 1.22 -14.71
CA ALA A 131 0.51 0.25 -14.38
C ALA A 131 0.62 0.05 -12.86
N MET A 132 0.71 1.15 -12.10
CA MET A 132 0.78 1.12 -10.63
C MET A 132 -0.45 0.45 -9.99
N LEU A 133 -1.67 0.81 -10.44
CA LEU A 133 -2.91 0.23 -9.92
C LEU A 133 -3.05 -1.27 -10.24
N LEU A 134 -2.62 -1.70 -11.44
CA LEU A 134 -2.68 -3.11 -11.85
C LEU A 134 -1.64 -4.00 -11.15
N THR A 135 -0.53 -3.43 -10.65
CA THR A 135 0.49 -4.18 -9.89
C THR A 135 0.31 -4.09 -8.37
N ALA A 136 -0.33 -3.05 -7.85
CA ALA A 136 -0.38 -2.74 -6.41
C ALA A 136 -0.77 -3.92 -5.51
N ASN A 137 -1.79 -4.69 -5.90
CA ASN A 137 -2.28 -5.85 -5.14
C ASN A 137 -1.83 -7.20 -5.74
N LYS A 138 -0.73 -7.21 -6.52
CA LYS A 138 -0.11 -8.41 -7.13
C LYS A 138 1.35 -8.61 -6.71
N GLN A 139 2.09 -7.53 -6.44
CA GLN A 139 3.53 -7.58 -6.15
C GLN A 139 3.93 -8.45 -4.94
N ASP A 140 3.06 -8.59 -3.93
CA ASP A 140 3.31 -9.40 -2.73
C ASP A 140 2.04 -10.08 -2.23
N LYS A 141 2.03 -11.41 -2.18
CA LYS A 141 0.91 -12.22 -1.65
C LYS A 141 0.72 -12.07 -0.13
N GLN A 142 1.69 -11.48 0.59
CA GLN A 142 1.61 -11.19 2.02
C GLN A 142 1.17 -9.74 2.34
N THR A 143 0.90 -8.91 1.33
CA THR A 143 0.47 -7.52 1.53
C THR A 143 -0.83 -7.25 0.78
N THR A 144 -1.81 -6.64 1.46
CA THR A 144 -3.05 -6.18 0.84
C THR A 144 -3.02 -4.68 0.66
N VAL A 145 -3.17 -4.21 -0.59
CA VAL A 145 -3.28 -2.79 -0.95
C VAL A 145 -4.61 -2.58 -1.66
N ASN A 146 -5.65 -2.30 -0.89
CA ASN A 146 -6.98 -2.03 -1.44
C ASN A 146 -7.08 -0.53 -1.76
N ILE A 147 -6.94 -0.17 -3.04
CA ILE A 147 -7.16 1.18 -3.56
C ILE A 147 -8.50 1.21 -4.30
N ALA A 148 -9.41 2.07 -3.89
CA ALA A 148 -10.75 2.17 -4.46
C ALA A 148 -11.06 3.62 -4.85
N ASN A 149 -11.29 3.85 -6.15
CA ASN A 149 -11.61 5.15 -6.73
C ASN A 149 -13.09 5.20 -7.15
N TYR A 150 -13.78 6.29 -6.87
CA TYR A 150 -15.19 6.46 -7.22
C TYR A 150 -15.55 7.90 -7.59
N ILE A 151 -16.49 8.01 -8.53
CA ILE A 151 -17.11 9.26 -8.95
C ILE A 151 -18.63 9.07 -8.89
N ALA A 152 -19.29 9.75 -7.94
CA ALA A 152 -20.74 9.90 -7.95
C ALA A 152 -21.09 11.19 -8.68
N VAL A 153 -21.99 11.15 -9.66
CA VAL A 153 -22.49 12.32 -10.38
C VAL A 153 -24.00 12.42 -10.23
N ASN A 154 -24.53 13.64 -10.10
CA ASN A 154 -25.96 13.88 -10.05
C ASN A 154 -26.59 13.47 -11.39
N LYS A 155 -27.62 12.63 -11.37
CA LYS A 155 -28.34 12.09 -12.55
C LYS A 155 -28.79 13.14 -13.59
N ASN A 156 -28.83 14.42 -13.23
CA ASN A 156 -29.18 15.53 -14.11
C ASN A 156 -28.05 15.93 -15.08
N PHE A 157 -26.82 15.43 -14.89
CA PHE A 157 -25.68 15.66 -15.78
C PHE A 157 -25.42 14.45 -16.67
N GLN A 158 -25.34 14.68 -17.98
CA GLN A 158 -25.03 13.64 -18.96
C GLN A 158 -23.51 13.43 -19.03
N LEU A 159 -23.06 12.24 -18.64
CA LEU A 159 -21.64 11.85 -18.68
C LEU A 159 -21.15 11.59 -20.11
N ASN A 160 -19.94 12.06 -20.41
CA ASN A 160 -19.23 11.70 -21.63
C ASN A 160 -18.76 10.23 -21.55
N LYS A 161 -19.07 9.44 -22.58
CA LYS A 161 -18.77 7.99 -22.60
C LYS A 161 -17.28 7.68 -22.71
N ASP A 162 -16.55 8.46 -23.50
CA ASP A 162 -15.13 8.24 -23.75
C ASP A 162 -14.31 8.57 -22.49
N PHE A 163 -14.70 9.63 -21.78
CA PHE A 163 -14.20 9.92 -20.44
C PHE A 163 -14.46 8.76 -19.46
N CYS A 164 -15.70 8.28 -19.38
CA CYS A 164 -16.05 7.18 -18.48
C CYS A 164 -15.25 5.90 -18.77
N GLN A 165 -15.07 5.56 -20.05
CA GLN A 165 -14.27 4.41 -20.47
C GLN A 165 -12.79 4.62 -20.11
N LYS A 166 -12.21 5.76 -20.51
CA LYS A 166 -10.81 6.13 -20.26
C LYS A 166 -10.45 6.09 -18.77
N VAL A 167 -11.33 6.62 -17.92
CA VAL A 167 -11.15 6.64 -16.47
C VAL A 167 -11.33 5.25 -15.85
N SER A 168 -12.33 4.48 -16.27
CA SER A 168 -12.52 3.09 -15.81
C SER A 168 -11.29 2.23 -16.16
N ASP A 169 -10.79 2.34 -17.39
CA ASP A 169 -9.66 1.55 -17.89
C ASP A 169 -8.31 1.93 -17.28
N SER A 170 -8.13 3.18 -16.84
CA SER A 170 -6.83 3.69 -16.38
C SER A 170 -6.72 3.84 -14.86
N TYR A 171 -7.85 4.04 -14.16
CA TYR A 171 -7.89 4.29 -12.72
C TYR A 171 -8.68 3.22 -11.93
N LEU A 172 -9.20 2.19 -12.61
CA LEU A 172 -10.03 1.12 -12.06
C LEU A 172 -11.23 1.66 -11.24
N ALA A 173 -11.72 2.84 -11.63
CA ALA A 173 -12.68 3.61 -10.87
C ALA A 173 -14.13 3.25 -11.20
N GLY A 174 -15.01 3.30 -10.20
CA GLY A 174 -16.46 3.28 -10.42
C GLY A 174 -16.97 4.68 -10.76
N ILE A 175 -17.84 4.80 -11.76
CA ILE A 175 -18.52 6.05 -12.10
C ILE A 175 -20.02 5.77 -12.18
N GLU A 176 -20.84 6.47 -11.39
CA GLU A 176 -22.29 6.27 -11.36
C GLU A 176 -23.06 7.59 -11.33
N SER A 177 -24.04 7.72 -12.22
CA SER A 177 -25.09 8.74 -12.17
C SER A 177 -26.15 8.34 -11.14
N LEU A 178 -26.25 9.08 -10.04
CA LEU A 178 -27.12 8.76 -8.90
C LEU A 178 -28.16 9.87 -8.64
N ASP A 179 -29.26 9.48 -7.99
CA ASP A 179 -30.31 10.41 -7.59
C ASP A 179 -29.98 11.09 -6.26
N PHE A 180 -29.31 12.24 -6.30
CA PHE A 180 -28.87 12.92 -5.08
C PHE A 180 -30.02 13.45 -4.21
N THR A 181 -31.26 13.51 -4.72
CA THR A 181 -32.44 13.82 -3.87
C THR A 181 -32.92 12.60 -3.07
N SER A 182 -32.35 11.42 -3.31
CA SER A 182 -32.72 10.15 -2.67
C SER A 182 -31.67 9.71 -1.65
N SER A 183 -32.10 9.40 -0.42
CA SER A 183 -31.23 8.89 0.65
C SER A 183 -30.43 7.65 0.23
N LYS A 184 -31.01 6.82 -0.66
CA LYS A 184 -30.38 5.63 -1.25
C LYS A 184 -29.03 5.90 -1.92
N SER A 185 -28.75 7.13 -2.36
CA SER A 185 -27.45 7.49 -2.95
C SER A 185 -26.33 7.47 -1.91
N THR A 186 -26.61 7.87 -0.66
CA THR A 186 -25.67 7.74 0.47
C THR A 186 -25.40 6.26 0.78
N ASP A 187 -26.45 5.44 0.80
CA ASP A 187 -26.34 3.99 1.02
C ASP A 187 -25.56 3.30 -0.10
N ARG A 188 -25.76 3.71 -1.37
CA ARG A 188 -25.05 3.18 -2.54
C ARG A 188 -23.54 3.48 -2.46
N ILE A 189 -23.16 4.71 -2.16
CA ILE A 189 -21.76 5.13 -2.03
C ILE A 189 -21.06 4.37 -0.88
N ASN A 190 -21.69 4.32 0.30
CA ASN A 190 -21.11 3.63 1.45
C ASN A 190 -21.08 2.10 1.25
N GLY A 191 -22.08 1.54 0.56
CA GLY A 191 -22.09 0.15 0.12
C GLY A 191 -20.93 -0.18 -0.83
N TRP A 192 -20.69 0.66 -1.85
CA TRP A 192 -19.53 0.54 -2.74
C TRP A 192 -18.20 0.62 -1.95
N CYS A 193 -18.07 1.59 -1.04
CA CYS A 193 -16.85 1.76 -0.25
C CYS A 193 -16.58 0.54 0.63
N LYS A 194 -17.62 0.02 1.29
CA LYS A 194 -17.55 -1.19 2.11
C LYS A 194 -17.18 -2.42 1.26
N GLU A 195 -17.73 -2.55 0.06
CA GLU A 195 -17.40 -3.62 -0.88
C GLU A 195 -15.91 -3.56 -1.30
N LYS A 196 -15.47 -2.45 -1.88
CA LYS A 196 -14.10 -2.32 -2.43
C LYS A 196 -13.00 -2.30 -1.38
N THR A 197 -13.33 -2.02 -0.11
CA THR A 197 -12.37 -2.11 1.01
C THR A 197 -12.49 -3.40 1.83
N ASN A 198 -13.23 -4.42 1.37
CA ASN A 198 -13.46 -5.67 2.11
C ASN A 198 -13.99 -5.45 3.54
N GLY A 199 -14.83 -4.41 3.73
CA GLY A 199 -15.40 -4.01 5.01
C GLY A 199 -14.51 -3.11 5.89
N MET A 200 -13.26 -2.85 5.51
CA MET A 200 -12.28 -2.12 6.35
C MET A 200 -12.60 -0.64 6.49
N ILE A 201 -13.23 -0.04 5.46
CA ILE A 201 -13.75 1.33 5.46
C ILE A 201 -15.25 1.26 5.10
N PRO A 202 -16.15 1.14 6.09
CA PRO A 202 -17.57 0.86 5.85
C PRO A 202 -18.41 2.07 5.44
N ARG A 203 -17.87 3.29 5.56
CA ARG A 203 -18.50 4.57 5.18
C ARG A 203 -17.43 5.61 4.83
N ILE A 204 -17.63 6.31 3.71
CA ILE A 204 -16.78 7.41 3.20
C ILE A 204 -17.54 8.75 3.11
N ILE A 205 -18.88 8.73 3.24
CA ILE A 205 -19.69 9.95 3.26
C ILE A 205 -20.84 9.83 4.25
N ASP A 206 -21.10 10.91 4.97
CA ASP A 206 -22.18 11.02 5.95
C ASP A 206 -23.55 11.18 5.30
N GLN A 207 -23.67 12.08 4.32
CA GLN A 207 -24.88 12.34 3.57
C GLN A 207 -24.54 12.95 2.20
N VAL A 208 -25.21 12.47 1.16
CA VAL A 208 -25.29 13.13 -0.15
C VAL A 208 -26.22 14.35 -0.07
N SER A 209 -25.72 15.52 -0.44
CA SER A 209 -26.51 16.75 -0.59
C SER A 209 -27.18 16.79 -1.96
N ALA A 210 -28.46 17.16 -1.99
CA ALA A 210 -29.33 17.12 -3.17
C ALA A 210 -28.99 18.14 -4.27
N ASP A 211 -28.33 19.24 -3.87
CA ASP A 211 -27.85 20.34 -4.72
C ASP A 211 -26.45 20.09 -5.32
N ALA A 212 -25.75 19.04 -4.87
CA ALA A 212 -24.42 18.74 -5.37
C ALA A 212 -24.46 18.29 -6.84
N VAL A 213 -23.36 18.58 -7.56
CA VAL A 213 -23.11 18.12 -8.93
C VAL A 213 -22.33 16.81 -8.94
N SER A 214 -21.27 16.71 -8.14
CA SER A 214 -20.44 15.50 -8.08
C SER A 214 -19.66 15.31 -6.77
N TYR A 215 -19.34 14.05 -6.48
CA TYR A 215 -18.44 13.63 -5.41
C TYR A 215 -17.34 12.76 -6.01
N LEU A 216 -16.07 13.17 -5.85
CA LEU A 216 -14.92 12.31 -6.13
C LEU A 216 -14.37 11.77 -4.82
N MET A 217 -14.19 10.45 -4.77
CA MET A 217 -13.93 9.72 -3.54
C MET A 217 -12.85 8.68 -3.76
N ASN A 218 -11.87 8.66 -2.87
CA ASN A 218 -10.90 7.58 -2.75
C ASN A 218 -10.99 6.94 -1.37
N ALA A 219 -11.13 5.62 -1.32
CA ALA A 219 -10.97 4.83 -0.10
C ALA A 219 -9.73 3.95 -0.26
N ILE A 220 -8.82 3.99 0.72
CA ILE A 220 -7.59 3.19 0.67
C ILE A 220 -7.23 2.58 2.02
N TYR A 221 -6.92 1.28 2.00
CA TYR A 221 -6.50 0.50 3.14
C TYR A 221 -5.25 -0.32 2.82
N PHE A 222 -4.27 -0.28 3.72
CA PHE A 222 -3.05 -1.07 3.63
C PHE A 222 -2.93 -2.06 4.78
N LYS A 223 -2.58 -3.31 4.46
CA LYS A 223 -2.28 -4.37 5.42
C LYS A 223 -1.08 -5.19 4.93
N GLY A 224 0.12 -4.68 5.20
CA GLY A 224 1.38 -5.38 4.94
C GLY A 224 1.72 -6.42 5.99
N THR A 225 2.68 -7.27 5.66
CA THR A 225 3.26 -8.27 6.57
C THR A 225 4.72 -7.99 6.79
N TRP A 226 5.20 -7.76 8.01
CA TRP A 226 6.62 -7.51 8.21
C TRP A 226 7.45 -8.70 7.72
N GLN A 227 8.47 -8.43 6.91
CA GLN A 227 9.48 -9.43 6.57
C GLN A 227 10.21 -9.90 7.85
N ASN A 228 10.42 -8.98 8.79
CA ASN A 228 10.96 -9.23 10.13
C ASN A 228 9.92 -8.83 11.20
N LYS A 229 9.07 -9.79 11.58
CA LYS A 229 7.98 -9.60 12.54
C LYS A 229 8.48 -9.33 13.95
N PHE A 230 7.75 -8.50 14.69
CA PHE A 230 7.93 -8.34 16.13
C PHE A 230 7.33 -9.54 16.87
N ASN A 231 7.92 -9.89 18.01
CA ASN A 231 7.36 -10.88 18.92
C ASN A 231 6.36 -10.20 19.86
N ALA A 232 5.09 -10.63 19.86
CA ALA A 232 4.06 -10.05 20.72
C ALA A 232 4.35 -10.19 22.23
N LYS A 233 5.20 -11.13 22.65
CA LYS A 233 5.65 -11.24 24.06
C LYS A 233 6.64 -10.15 24.48
N ASP A 234 7.30 -9.50 23.52
CA ASP A 234 8.29 -8.46 23.77
C ASP A 234 7.68 -7.04 23.72
N THR A 235 6.42 -6.92 23.27
CA THR A 235 5.63 -5.67 23.25
C THR A 235 5.20 -5.28 24.66
N LYS A 236 5.37 -4.00 25.03
CA LYS A 236 5.24 -3.50 26.41
C LYS A 236 4.65 -2.09 26.47
N LEU A 237 3.91 -1.79 27.54
CA LEU A 237 3.29 -0.49 27.80
C LEU A 237 4.32 0.59 28.24
N GLU A 238 5.04 1.17 27.29
CA GLU A 238 6.07 2.19 27.52
C GLU A 238 5.52 3.63 27.41
N ASN A 239 6.35 4.62 27.75
CA ASN A 239 6.00 6.04 27.70
C ASN A 239 6.22 6.59 26.28
N PHE A 240 5.28 7.40 25.79
CA PHE A 240 5.43 8.20 24.57
C PHE A 240 5.28 9.68 24.92
N ARG A 241 6.24 10.52 24.49
CA ARG A 241 6.21 11.98 24.66
C ARG A 241 5.44 12.59 23.50
N GLY A 242 4.14 12.87 23.69
CA GLY A 242 3.26 13.47 22.67
C GLY A 242 3.72 14.85 22.18
N TYR A 243 3.07 15.37 21.14
CA TYR A 243 3.45 16.66 20.52
C TYR A 243 3.48 17.81 21.55
N THR A 244 2.51 17.84 22.46
CA THR A 244 2.43 18.83 23.56
C THR A 244 3.32 18.51 24.77
N ARG A 245 4.28 17.56 24.62
CA ARG A 245 5.12 16.95 25.68
C ARG A 245 4.33 16.23 26.78
N ASP A 246 3.04 15.98 26.54
CA ASP A 246 2.18 15.12 27.34
C ASP A 246 2.66 13.67 27.27
N ILE A 247 2.89 13.05 28.42
CA ILE A 247 3.36 11.67 28.49
C ILE A 247 2.16 10.73 28.44
N GLN A 248 2.05 9.98 27.36
CA GLN A 248 1.02 8.95 27.15
C GLN A 248 1.64 7.56 27.33
N LYS A 249 0.79 6.54 27.47
CA LYS A 249 1.18 5.13 27.50
C LYS A 249 0.78 4.45 26.19
N VAL A 250 1.73 3.78 25.54
CA VAL A 250 1.53 3.11 24.25
C VAL A 250 2.05 1.69 24.30
N GLU A 251 1.43 0.77 23.55
CA GLU A 251 1.98 -0.56 23.32
C GLU A 251 3.19 -0.45 22.39
N MET A 252 4.38 -0.42 22.97
CA MET A 252 5.65 -0.29 22.27
C MET A 252 6.12 -1.69 21.88
N MET A 253 6.34 -1.93 20.59
CA MET A 253 6.82 -3.20 20.04
C MET A 253 8.36 -3.19 19.96
N HIS A 254 9.01 -4.30 20.32
CA HIS A 254 10.48 -4.38 20.38
C HIS A 254 11.03 -5.47 19.46
N GLN A 255 12.12 -5.19 18.77
CA GLN A 255 12.98 -6.21 18.17
C GLN A 255 14.44 -5.73 18.07
N VAL A 256 15.39 -6.65 18.05
CA VAL A 256 16.78 -6.37 17.65
C VAL A 256 17.03 -7.09 16.32
N LYS A 257 17.32 -6.33 15.26
CA LYS A 257 17.40 -6.89 13.91
C LYS A 257 18.38 -6.10 13.02
N LYS A 258 19.03 -6.81 12.10
CA LYS A 258 19.77 -6.21 11.00
C LYS A 258 18.79 -5.56 10.00
N LEU A 259 18.84 -4.24 9.85
CA LEU A 259 17.92 -3.39 9.09
C LEU A 259 18.69 -2.23 8.44
N PHE A 260 18.12 -1.63 7.40
CA PHE A 260 18.66 -0.39 6.84
C PHE A 260 18.34 0.80 7.77
N TYR A 261 19.35 1.61 8.04
CA TYR A 261 19.33 2.73 8.97
C TYR A 261 20.12 3.92 8.41
N ALA A 262 19.66 5.13 8.67
CA ALA A 262 20.45 6.34 8.46
C ALA A 262 20.21 7.32 9.61
N GLU A 263 21.20 8.17 9.88
CA GLU A 263 21.05 9.28 10.83
C GLU A 263 21.82 10.50 10.34
N ASN A 264 21.33 11.67 10.73
CA ASN A 264 22.00 12.95 10.50
C ASN A 264 21.72 13.89 11.67
N LYS A 265 22.12 15.17 11.55
CA LYS A 265 21.91 16.19 12.59
C LYS A 265 20.43 16.47 12.89
N ASP A 266 19.51 16.14 12.00
CA ASP A 266 18.09 16.50 12.07
C ASP A 266 17.17 15.34 12.51
N PHE A 267 17.43 14.11 12.03
CA PHE A 267 16.61 12.94 12.33
C PHE A 267 17.38 11.62 12.22
N LYS A 268 16.75 10.55 12.73
CA LYS A 268 17.06 9.14 12.45
C LYS A 268 16.03 8.56 11.48
N ALA A 269 16.45 7.61 10.65
CA ALA A 269 15.61 6.89 9.71
C ALA A 269 15.83 5.38 9.83
N VAL A 270 14.76 4.58 9.70
CA VAL A 270 14.83 3.11 9.60
C VAL A 270 13.88 2.60 8.52
N ASP A 271 14.32 1.58 7.80
CA ASP A 271 13.55 0.87 6.77
C ASP A 271 12.97 -0.43 7.33
N LEU A 272 11.65 -0.63 7.17
CA LEU A 272 10.92 -1.79 7.63
C LEU A 272 10.22 -2.47 6.43
N PRO A 273 10.88 -3.44 5.76
CA PRO A 273 10.31 -4.10 4.59
C PRO A 273 9.14 -5.03 4.93
N TYR A 274 8.15 -5.04 4.05
CA TYR A 274 7.00 -5.95 4.07
C TYR A 274 7.20 -7.12 3.10
N GLY A 275 6.86 -8.34 3.54
CA GLY A 275 6.76 -9.54 2.73
C GLY A 275 8.03 -9.87 1.97
N ASN A 276 7.93 -9.89 0.64
CA ASN A 276 9.06 -10.10 -0.26
C ASN A 276 9.95 -8.86 -0.47
N GLY A 277 9.59 -7.71 0.11
CA GLY A 277 10.32 -6.44 -0.02
C GLY A 277 9.72 -5.46 -1.03
N SER A 278 8.66 -5.83 -1.77
CA SER A 278 8.01 -4.93 -2.76
C SER A 278 7.38 -3.69 -2.12
N TYR A 279 7.06 -3.76 -0.83
CA TYR A 279 6.67 -2.60 -0.03
C TYR A 279 7.59 -2.44 1.18
N ARG A 280 7.76 -1.19 1.61
CA ARG A 280 8.48 -0.85 2.85
C ARG A 280 7.77 0.26 3.61
N MET A 281 7.94 0.27 4.94
CA MET A 281 7.69 1.45 5.76
C MET A 281 9.02 2.13 6.10
N LEU A 282 9.20 3.35 5.61
CA LEU A 282 10.26 4.26 6.04
C LEU A 282 9.75 5.07 7.24
N VAL A 283 10.44 5.00 8.38
CA VAL A 283 10.10 5.78 9.59
C VAL A 283 11.16 6.85 9.82
N LEU A 284 10.75 8.12 9.88
CA LEU A 284 11.60 9.29 10.11
C LEU A 284 11.31 9.89 11.49
N LEU A 285 12.28 9.77 12.38
CA LEU A 285 12.19 10.16 13.79
C LEU A 285 13.08 11.40 14.05
N PRO A 286 12.51 12.60 14.27
CA PRO A 286 13.27 13.79 14.65
C PRO A 286 14.21 13.55 15.83
N ASN A 287 15.40 14.13 15.78
CA ASN A 287 16.34 14.10 16.89
C ASN A 287 15.79 14.87 18.10
N GLU A 288 16.32 14.58 19.29
CA GLU A 288 15.88 15.26 20.51
C GLU A 288 16.02 16.78 20.41
N GLY A 289 15.02 17.49 20.93
CA GLY A 289 14.88 18.94 20.79
C GLY A 289 14.30 19.44 19.45
N LYS A 290 14.17 18.58 18.42
CA LYS A 290 13.56 18.93 17.12
C LYS A 290 12.13 18.41 16.98
N ASN A 291 11.36 19.04 16.10
CA ASN A 291 9.98 18.63 15.79
C ASN A 291 9.80 18.23 14.32
N ILE A 292 8.64 17.63 14.02
CA ILE A 292 8.28 17.20 12.66
C ILE A 292 8.31 18.36 11.67
N GLN A 293 7.85 19.56 12.03
CA GLN A 293 7.77 20.70 11.11
C GLN A 293 9.16 21.23 10.71
N GLU A 294 10.14 21.18 11.61
CA GLU A 294 11.55 21.47 11.31
C GLU A 294 12.17 20.42 10.38
N MET A 295 11.92 19.14 10.66
CA MET A 295 12.37 18.03 9.81
C MET A 295 11.77 18.14 8.40
N MET A 296 10.45 18.36 8.29
CA MET A 296 9.74 18.44 7.01
C MET A 296 10.11 19.69 6.20
N LYS A 297 10.49 20.82 6.82
CA LYS A 297 11.06 21.98 6.12
C LYS A 297 12.41 21.66 5.46
N GLY A 298 13.15 20.68 6.00
CA GLY A 298 14.43 20.23 5.44
C GLY A 298 14.28 19.24 4.29
N LEU A 299 13.12 18.58 4.15
CA LEU A 299 12.91 17.45 3.24
C LEU A 299 12.27 17.86 1.91
N ASP A 300 12.83 17.29 0.84
CA ASP A 300 12.34 17.32 -0.54
C ASP A 300 12.52 15.92 -1.15
N GLU A 301 12.07 15.73 -2.39
CA GLU A 301 12.11 14.45 -3.08
C GLU A 301 13.55 13.95 -3.30
N GLU A 302 14.49 14.85 -3.63
CA GLU A 302 15.90 14.51 -3.81
C GLU A 302 16.49 13.95 -2.51
N LYS A 303 16.23 14.60 -1.37
CA LYS A 303 16.70 14.11 -0.07
C LYS A 303 16.04 12.80 0.35
N LEU A 304 14.79 12.52 0.00
CA LEU A 304 14.19 11.19 0.25
C LEU A 304 14.91 10.08 -0.52
N ASN A 305 15.34 10.36 -1.75
CA ASN A 305 16.19 9.44 -2.52
C ASN A 305 17.58 9.31 -1.88
N GLN A 306 18.23 10.42 -1.51
CA GLN A 306 19.53 10.40 -0.83
C GLN A 306 19.47 9.64 0.51
N ILE A 307 18.42 9.79 1.31
CA ILE A 307 18.21 9.02 2.56
C ILE A 307 18.12 7.52 2.23
N SER A 308 17.39 7.15 1.18
CA SER A 308 17.21 5.76 0.76
C SER A 308 18.49 5.13 0.21
N GLN A 309 19.31 5.90 -0.50
CA GLN A 309 20.56 5.45 -1.11
C GLN A 309 21.71 5.34 -0.09
N ASN A 310 21.72 6.20 0.93
CA ASN A 310 22.78 6.28 1.94
C ASN A 310 22.47 5.51 3.23
N MET A 311 21.52 4.56 3.23
CA MET A 311 21.26 3.73 4.42
C MET A 311 22.32 2.66 4.62
N GLU A 312 22.93 2.64 5.80
CA GLU A 312 23.81 1.57 6.27
C GLU A 312 22.98 0.39 6.77
N ASN A 313 23.50 -0.84 6.62
CA ASN A 313 22.81 -2.04 7.08
C ASN A 313 23.26 -2.40 8.51
N CYS A 314 22.66 -1.75 9.49
CA CYS A 314 23.02 -1.77 10.91
C CYS A 314 22.27 -2.84 11.72
N MET A 315 22.79 -3.20 12.89
CA MET A 315 22.05 -3.95 13.90
C MET A 315 21.26 -2.95 14.76
N VAL A 316 19.94 -2.86 14.51
CA VAL A 316 19.06 -1.86 15.13
C VAL A 316 18.36 -2.45 16.35
N ASN A 317 18.55 -1.84 17.52
CA ASN A 317 17.64 -1.96 18.66
C ASN A 317 16.40 -1.09 18.37
N LEU A 318 15.33 -1.72 17.91
CA LEU A 318 14.12 -1.06 17.41
C LEU A 318 13.00 -1.11 18.44
N LYS A 319 12.49 0.07 18.81
CA LYS A 319 11.19 0.24 19.48
C LYS A 319 10.25 1.06 18.61
N LEU A 320 9.07 0.53 18.31
CA LEU A 320 8.04 1.18 17.48
C LEU A 320 6.64 1.01 18.12
N PRO A 321 5.84 2.07 18.30
CA PRO A 321 4.48 1.95 18.79
C PRO A 321 3.58 1.13 17.86
N LYS A 322 2.67 0.37 18.46
CA LYS A 322 1.52 -0.27 17.81
C LYS A 322 0.37 0.74 17.75
N PHE A 323 -0.16 0.99 16.55
CA PHE A 323 -1.20 2.00 16.33
C PHE A 323 -2.13 1.65 15.16
N THR A 324 -3.33 2.23 15.17
CA THR A 324 -4.27 2.19 14.05
C THR A 324 -4.79 3.61 13.85
N ILE A 325 -4.70 4.14 12.64
CA ILE A 325 -5.21 5.48 12.29
C ILE A 325 -6.18 5.32 11.12
N GLU A 326 -7.38 5.89 11.26
CA GLU A 326 -8.36 6.03 10.19
C GLU A 326 -8.71 7.52 10.05
N GLN A 327 -8.39 8.11 8.90
CA GLN A 327 -8.60 9.53 8.62
C GLN A 327 -9.56 9.69 7.44
N GLU A 328 -10.63 10.47 7.63
CA GLU A 328 -11.44 11.02 6.55
C GLU A 328 -10.98 12.47 6.30
N LEU A 329 -10.71 12.82 5.04
CA LEU A 329 -10.07 14.07 4.65
C LEU A 329 -10.86 14.77 3.52
N PRO A 330 -11.54 15.88 3.82
CA PRO A 330 -12.11 16.76 2.81
C PRO A 330 -11.01 17.52 2.06
N LEU A 331 -10.87 17.25 0.76
CA LEU A 331 -9.74 17.73 -0.06
C LEU A 331 -10.00 19.09 -0.73
N ASN A 332 -11.25 19.58 -0.82
CA ASN A 332 -11.61 20.81 -1.55
C ASN A 332 -10.70 22.00 -1.23
N ALA A 333 -10.57 22.35 0.05
CA ALA A 333 -9.76 23.48 0.49
C ALA A 333 -8.26 23.22 0.23
N ILE A 334 -7.77 22.03 0.62
CA ILE A 334 -6.36 21.63 0.52
C ILE A 334 -5.86 21.66 -0.94
N ILE A 335 -6.66 21.17 -1.89
CA ILE A 335 -6.30 21.12 -3.30
C ILE A 335 -6.45 22.50 -3.98
N SER A 336 -7.42 23.31 -3.54
CA SER A 336 -7.47 24.74 -3.92
C SER A 336 -6.17 25.45 -3.50
N ASP A 337 -5.76 25.25 -2.25
CA ASP A 337 -4.54 25.78 -1.63
C ASP A 337 -3.23 25.26 -2.25
N LEU A 338 -3.28 24.14 -2.98
CA LEU A 338 -2.14 23.53 -3.68
C LEU A 338 -2.09 23.88 -5.17
N GLY A 339 -3.07 24.64 -5.68
CA GLY A 339 -3.04 25.22 -7.03
C GLY A 339 -4.19 24.86 -7.95
N ALA A 340 -5.24 24.15 -7.48
CA ALA A 340 -6.40 23.81 -8.30
C ALA A 340 -7.77 24.25 -7.71
N PRO A 341 -8.02 25.56 -7.57
CA PRO A 341 -9.30 26.08 -7.11
C PRO A 341 -10.43 26.05 -8.15
N SER A 342 -10.14 26.16 -9.45
CA SER A 342 -11.19 26.36 -10.48
C SER A 342 -12.18 25.20 -10.55
N MET A 343 -11.70 23.96 -10.39
CA MET A 343 -12.50 22.74 -10.48
C MET A 343 -13.60 22.62 -9.42
N PHE A 344 -13.51 23.37 -8.33
CA PHE A 344 -14.52 23.39 -7.26
C PHE A 344 -15.57 24.50 -7.43
N VAL A 345 -15.46 25.35 -8.47
CA VAL A 345 -16.27 26.57 -8.62
C VAL A 345 -17.09 26.53 -9.89
N ALA A 346 -18.42 26.49 -9.72
CA ALA A 346 -19.40 26.61 -10.80
C ALA A 346 -19.13 27.85 -11.67
N GLY A 347 -19.14 27.68 -12.99
CA GLY A 347 -18.83 28.76 -13.96
C GLY A 347 -17.35 29.12 -14.08
N LYS A 348 -16.44 28.44 -13.35
CA LYS A 348 -14.98 28.50 -13.57
C LYS A 348 -14.38 27.15 -13.96
N ALA A 349 -14.94 26.07 -13.43
CA ALA A 349 -14.54 24.71 -13.78
C ALA A 349 -14.85 24.44 -15.26
N ASN A 350 -13.82 24.17 -16.07
CA ASN A 350 -13.99 23.69 -17.43
C ASN A 350 -13.83 22.16 -17.46
N PHE A 351 -14.96 21.46 -17.45
CA PHE A 351 -15.06 20.00 -17.51
C PHE A 351 -15.79 19.52 -18.79
N SER A 352 -15.54 20.20 -19.91
CA SER A 352 -16.16 19.97 -21.23
C SER A 352 -16.00 18.53 -21.76
N HIS A 353 -14.99 17.79 -21.31
CA HIS A 353 -14.78 16.39 -21.68
C HIS A 353 -15.36 15.40 -20.65
N PHE A 354 -15.79 15.85 -19.47
CA PHE A 354 -16.35 15.02 -18.40
C PHE A 354 -17.86 14.80 -18.60
N ALA A 355 -18.62 15.89 -18.71
CA ALA A 355 -20.09 15.88 -18.73
C ALA A 355 -20.65 17.18 -19.34
N ASP A 356 -21.86 17.09 -19.89
CA ASP A 356 -22.56 18.22 -20.46
C ASP A 356 -23.01 19.24 -19.39
N GLY A 357 -22.85 20.54 -19.68
CA GLY A 357 -23.31 21.64 -18.84
C GLY A 357 -22.27 22.20 -17.86
N ASN A 358 -22.73 22.90 -16.82
CA ASN A 358 -21.88 23.56 -15.82
C ASN A 358 -21.40 22.56 -14.75
N PHE A 359 -20.63 21.55 -15.15
CA PHE A 359 -20.12 20.51 -14.27
C PHE A 359 -18.94 21.02 -13.42
N PHE A 360 -18.94 20.69 -12.13
CA PHE A 360 -17.83 20.98 -11.22
C PHE A 360 -17.76 19.95 -10.08
N VAL A 361 -16.63 19.91 -9.37
CA VAL A 361 -16.40 19.03 -8.21
C VAL A 361 -17.05 19.65 -6.98
N SER A 362 -18.15 19.07 -6.48
CA SER A 362 -18.83 19.61 -5.29
C SER A 362 -18.12 19.18 -4.00
N LYS A 363 -17.73 17.90 -3.88
CA LYS A 363 -16.79 17.44 -2.84
C LYS A 363 -15.74 16.49 -3.40
N MET A 364 -14.53 16.60 -2.89
CA MET A 364 -13.43 15.66 -3.10
C MET A 364 -13.04 15.11 -1.73
N LEU A 365 -13.06 13.78 -1.54
CA LEU A 365 -12.83 13.13 -0.25
C LEU A 365 -11.79 12.02 -0.40
N GLN A 366 -10.91 11.90 0.59
CA GLN A 366 -10.11 10.69 0.80
C GLN A 366 -10.49 10.07 2.15
N LYS A 367 -10.55 8.73 2.21
CA LYS A 367 -10.53 8.00 3.47
C LYS A 367 -9.40 6.98 3.48
N ALA A 368 -8.43 7.21 4.36
CA ALA A 368 -7.21 6.42 4.45
C ALA A 368 -7.16 5.69 5.79
N LYS A 369 -6.77 4.41 5.78
CA LYS A 369 -6.68 3.59 6.99
C LYS A 369 -5.42 2.73 7.01
N ILE A 370 -4.70 2.79 8.13
CA ILE A 370 -3.47 2.03 8.38
C ILE A 370 -3.56 1.31 9.73
N GLU A 371 -3.05 0.08 9.78
CA GLU A 371 -2.93 -0.74 10.99
C GLU A 371 -1.47 -1.20 11.14
N VAL A 372 -0.82 -0.78 12.22
CA VAL A 372 0.58 -1.09 12.56
C VAL A 372 0.60 -1.94 13.81
N ASN A 373 0.90 -3.24 13.64
CA ASN A 373 0.91 -4.24 14.71
C ASN A 373 2.13 -5.16 14.61
N GLU A 374 2.29 -6.05 15.58
CA GLU A 374 3.48 -6.90 15.76
C GLU A 374 3.67 -7.89 14.58
N GLN A 375 2.56 -8.30 14.01
CA GLN A 375 2.45 -9.37 13.02
C GLN A 375 2.62 -8.85 11.60
N GLY A 376 1.65 -8.07 11.14
CA GLY A 376 1.15 -8.17 9.76
C GLY A 376 0.80 -9.62 9.34
N THR A 377 -0.07 -9.85 8.36
CA THR A 377 -0.77 -11.14 8.26
C THR A 377 0.07 -12.32 7.69
N LYS A 378 0.25 -13.38 8.51
CA LYS A 378 0.79 -14.74 8.17
C LYS A 378 1.05 -15.08 6.68
N ALA A 379 2.11 -15.78 6.27
CA ALA A 379 3.37 -16.24 6.86
C ALA A 379 4.19 -16.94 5.72
N ALA A 380 5.43 -17.42 5.84
CA ALA A 380 6.38 -17.53 6.96
C ALA A 380 7.83 -17.48 6.42
N ALA A 381 8.84 -17.32 7.30
CA ALA A 381 10.25 -17.35 6.90
C ALA A 381 10.93 -18.69 7.26
N VAL A 382 11.44 -19.40 6.24
CA VAL A 382 12.41 -20.51 6.43
C VAL A 382 13.81 -19.92 6.29
N THR A 383 14.50 -19.72 7.41
CA THR A 383 15.86 -19.19 7.41
C THR A 383 16.84 -20.28 6.97
N ALA A 384 17.09 -20.37 5.66
CA ALA A 384 18.14 -21.22 5.11
C ALA A 384 19.52 -20.68 5.55
N ALA A 385 20.11 -21.31 6.57
CA ALA A 385 21.42 -20.95 7.10
C ALA A 385 22.54 -21.39 6.15
N VAL A 386 22.79 -20.61 5.10
CA VAL A 386 23.93 -20.82 4.19
C VAL A 386 25.22 -20.46 4.94
N MET A 387 25.97 -21.49 5.36
CA MET A 387 27.34 -21.30 5.84
C MET A 387 28.26 -20.92 4.68
N LEU A 388 28.48 -19.62 4.47
CA LEU A 388 29.61 -19.14 3.68
C LEU A 388 30.86 -19.05 4.58
N THR A 389 32.02 -19.35 4.00
CA THR A 389 33.29 -19.42 4.71
C THR A 389 33.75 -18.06 5.22
N ALA A 390 34.40 -18.05 6.39
CA ALA A 390 34.73 -16.83 7.09
C ALA A 390 35.75 -15.95 6.35
N MET A 391 35.27 -14.82 5.83
CA MET A 391 36.06 -13.58 5.84
C MET A 391 35.94 -12.94 7.23
N ALA A 392 36.86 -12.03 7.58
CA ALA A 392 36.76 -11.32 8.86
C ALA A 392 35.41 -10.57 8.93
N PRO A 393 34.65 -10.68 10.03
CA PRO A 393 33.35 -10.04 10.13
C PRO A 393 33.53 -8.51 10.14
N GLU A 394 32.87 -7.82 9.22
CA GLU A 394 32.57 -6.40 9.43
C GLU A 394 31.79 -6.27 10.74
N GLU A 395 32.28 -5.45 11.67
CA GLU A 395 31.56 -5.12 12.90
C GLU A 395 30.27 -4.40 12.54
N THR A 396 29.18 -5.15 12.40
CA THR A 396 27.88 -4.61 12.01
C THR A 396 27.44 -3.61 13.06
N ARG A 397 27.53 -2.33 12.70
CA ARG A 397 27.26 -1.16 13.54
C ARG A 397 25.97 -1.34 14.35
N ASN A 398 26.08 -1.29 15.67
CA ASN A 398 24.92 -1.36 16.58
C ASN A 398 24.36 0.05 16.78
N VAL A 399 23.04 0.22 16.62
CA VAL A 399 22.35 1.53 16.73
C VAL A 399 21.00 1.39 17.43
N GLU A 400 20.49 2.49 17.99
CA GLU A 400 19.17 2.52 18.62
C GLU A 400 18.18 3.39 17.83
N PHE A 401 17.01 2.83 17.53
CA PHE A 401 15.86 3.55 16.98
C PHE A 401 14.67 3.38 17.93
N ILE A 402 14.42 4.40 18.75
CA ILE A 402 13.37 4.39 19.79
C ILE A 402 12.35 5.47 19.44
N ALA A 403 11.21 5.05 18.88
CA ALA A 403 10.14 5.94 18.42
C ALA A 403 9.18 6.31 19.58
N ASP A 404 9.72 6.97 20.60
CA ASP A 404 9.04 7.35 21.85
C ASP A 404 8.53 8.81 21.88
N ARG A 405 8.45 9.44 20.72
CA ARG A 405 8.02 10.84 20.47
C ARG A 405 7.57 10.98 19.00
N PRO A 406 6.86 12.06 18.60
CA PRO A 406 6.34 12.24 17.26
C PRO A 406 7.31 11.91 16.13
N PHE A 407 6.87 11.05 15.22
CA PHE A 407 7.61 10.64 14.03
C PHE A 407 6.71 10.68 12.80
N VAL A 408 7.34 10.80 11.63
CA VAL A 408 6.69 10.65 10.32
C VAL A 408 6.94 9.23 9.81
N TYR A 409 5.96 8.66 9.12
CA TYR A 409 6.12 7.39 8.41
C TYR A 409 5.62 7.50 6.97
N MET A 410 6.24 6.75 6.07
CA MET A 410 5.86 6.62 4.68
C MET A 410 5.77 5.14 4.33
N ILE A 411 4.72 4.71 3.64
CA ILE A 411 4.71 3.41 2.97
C ILE A 411 5.00 3.66 1.50
N GLN A 412 6.06 3.02 0.99
CA GLN A 412 6.51 3.15 -0.38
C GLN A 412 6.45 1.80 -1.10
N ASP A 413 6.07 1.87 -2.37
CA ASP A 413 6.37 0.85 -3.38
C ASP A 413 7.88 0.87 -3.66
N SER A 414 8.57 -0.25 -3.42
CA SER A 414 10.04 -0.34 -3.50
C SER A 414 10.58 -0.41 -4.93
N GLN A 415 9.71 -0.63 -5.93
CA GLN A 415 10.12 -0.80 -7.33
C GLN A 415 10.06 0.54 -8.09
N SER A 416 9.04 1.35 -7.79
CA SER A 416 8.82 2.69 -8.35
C SER A 416 9.32 3.83 -7.44
N GLY A 417 9.47 3.59 -6.14
CA GLY A 417 9.72 4.62 -5.13
C GLY A 417 8.48 5.44 -4.74
N GLY A 418 7.28 5.10 -5.25
CA GLY A 418 6.06 5.88 -5.05
C GLY A 418 5.54 5.83 -3.61
N ILE A 419 5.27 7.01 -3.01
CA ILE A 419 4.70 7.14 -1.66
C ILE A 419 3.19 6.83 -1.70
N LEU A 420 2.84 5.57 -1.39
CA LEU A 420 1.44 5.12 -1.31
C LEU A 420 0.73 5.69 -0.08
N PHE A 421 1.40 5.74 1.07
CA PHE A 421 0.87 6.37 2.29
C PHE A 421 1.93 7.27 2.93
N MET A 422 1.46 8.33 3.57
CA MET A 422 2.28 9.18 4.43
C MET A 422 1.48 9.58 5.66
N GLY A 423 2.13 9.67 6.81
CA GLY A 423 1.46 10.01 8.07
C GLY A 423 2.43 10.46 9.16
N GLN A 424 1.86 10.93 10.27
CA GLN A 424 2.57 11.13 11.52
C GLN A 424 1.86 10.40 12.65
N TYR A 425 2.61 9.95 13.65
CA TYR A 425 2.07 9.40 14.88
C TYR A 425 2.47 10.28 16.05
N CYS A 426 1.48 10.75 16.83
CA CYS A 426 1.66 11.70 17.93
C CYS A 426 1.20 11.13 19.29
N GLY A 427 1.07 9.80 19.40
CA GLY A 427 0.71 9.06 20.61
C GLY A 427 -0.78 8.74 20.73
N ARG A 428 -1.64 9.66 20.27
CA ARG A 428 -3.11 9.49 20.31
C ARG A 428 -3.57 8.60 19.15
N ASN A 429 -4.54 7.73 19.41
CA ASN A 429 -5.31 6.95 18.44
C ASN A 429 -6.72 7.54 18.34
#